data_AF-A0A2J4Y5M7-F1
#
_entry.id   AF-A0A2J4Y5M7-F1
#
_cell.length_a   1.000
_cell.length_b   1.000
_cell.length_c   1.000
_cell.angle_alpha   90.00
_cell.angle_beta   90.00
_cell.angle_gamma   90.00
#
_symmetry.space_group_name_H-M   'P 1'
#
loop_
_entity.id
_entity.type
_entity.pdbx_description
1 polymer ?
#
loop_
_entity_poly.entity_id
_entity_poly.type
_entity_poly.pdbx_seq_one_letter_code
_entity_poly.pdbx_strand_id
1 'polypeptide(L)' 'MSTPVLFEHPLNEKMRTWLRIEFLLQQLTVHPAITSHADALPFFRHIVDLFDVFERGDVRTDLMTDLDR' A
#
# COMPACT_ATOMS: atom_id res chain seq x y z
N MET A 1 -10.74 9.91 -29.03
CA MET A 1 -9.80 10.60 -28.13
C MET A 1 -9.41 9.61 -27.05
N SER A 2 -8.19 9.07 -27.09
CA SER A 2 -7.68 8.14 -26.07
C SER A 2 -7.27 8.92 -24.83
N THR A 3 -7.83 8.58 -23.67
CA THR A 3 -7.38 9.08 -22.38
C THR A 3 -5.94 8.63 -22.11
N PRO A 4 -5.04 9.53 -21.68
CA PRO A 4 -3.68 9.15 -21.31
C PRO A 4 -3.71 8.21 -20.09
N VAL A 5 -2.85 7.20 -20.09
CA VAL A 5 -2.67 6.27 -18.96
C VAL A 5 -1.43 6.71 -18.18
N LEU A 6 -1.59 6.92 -16.87
CA LEU A 6 -0.49 7.26 -15.97
C LEU A 6 0.24 5.98 -15.53
N PHE A 7 1.56 5.99 -15.58
CA PHE A 7 2.42 4.95 -15.04
C PHE A 7 3.40 5.56 -14.05
N GLU A 8 3.43 5.00 -12.84
CA GLU A 8 4.36 5.40 -11.80
C GLU A 8 5.51 4.39 -11.71
N HIS A 9 6.73 4.89 -11.57
CA HIS A 9 7.92 4.07 -11.41
C HIS A 9 8.75 4.55 -10.21
N PRO A 10 8.91 3.73 -9.16
CA PRO A 10 9.70 4.12 -8.01
C PRO A 10 11.19 4.21 -8.37
N LEU A 11 11.79 5.38 -8.13
CA LEU A 11 13.21 5.65 -8.44
C LEU A 11 14.19 5.19 -7.34
N ASN A 12 13.67 4.78 -6.19
CA ASN A 12 14.45 4.24 -5.09
C ASN A 12 13.59 3.26 -4.27
N GLU A 13 14.23 2.50 -3.39
CA GLU A 13 13.54 1.48 -2.59
C GLU A 13 12.52 2.09 -1.61
N LYS A 14 12.81 3.29 -1.12
CA LYS A 14 11.90 4.03 -0.24
C LYS A 14 10.56 4.33 -0.94
N MET A 15 10.60 4.86 -2.16
CA MET A 15 9.42 5.14 -2.97
C MET A 15 8.69 3.85 -3.36
N ARG A 16 9.42 2.75 -3.62
CA ARG A 16 8.81 1.43 -3.86
C ARG A 16 7.98 1.01 -2.65
N THR A 17 8.53 1.15 -1.44
CA THR A 17 7.83 0.84 -0.20
C THR A 17 6.61 1.75 -0.01
N TRP A 18 6.74 3.05 -0.25
CA TRP A 18 5.62 3.99 -0.12
C TRP A 18 4.46 3.68 -1.07
N LEU A 19 4.73 3.50 -2.36
CA LEU A 19 3.70 3.14 -3.34
C LEU A 19 3.04 1.80 -3.00
N ARG A 20 3.81 0.84 -2.47
CA ARG A 20 3.25 -0.45 -2.03
C ARG A 20 2.33 -0.28 -0.81
N ILE A 21 2.72 0.51 0.18
CA ILE A 21 1.89 0.78 1.36
C ILE A 21 0.61 1.51 0.96
N GLU A 22 0.73 2.55 0.13
CA GLU A 22 -0.43 3.30 -0.39
C GLU A 22 -1.41 2.37 -1.09
N PHE A 23 -0.93 1.56 -2.04
CA PHE A 23 -1.75 0.61 -2.76
C PHE A 23 -2.47 -0.37 -1.81
N LEU A 24 -1.75 -0.96 -0.86
CA LEU A 24 -2.33 -1.91 0.11
C LEU A 24 -3.40 -1.25 0.98
N LEU A 25 -3.16 -0.03 1.49
CA LEU A 25 -4.14 0.72 2.26
C LEU A 25 -5.39 1.05 1.43
N GLN A 26 -5.22 1.45 0.17
CA GLN A 26 -6.34 1.67 -0.74
C GLN A 26 -7.17 0.39 -0.92
N GLN A 27 -6.55 -0.77 -1.14
CA GLN A 27 -7.28 -2.04 -1.27
C GLN A 27 -8.13 -2.37 -0.03
N LEU A 28 -7.64 -2.05 1.18
CA LEU A 28 -8.40 -2.24 2.42
C LEU A 28 -9.62 -1.30 2.51
N THR A 29 -9.54 -0.10 1.96
CA THR A 29 -10.66 0.86 1.93
C THR A 29 -11.70 0.60 0.85
N VAL A 30 -11.34 -0.13 -0.22
CA VAL A 30 -12.26 -0.43 -1.35
C VAL A 30 -13.36 -1.42 -0.96
N HIS A 31 -13.15 -2.22 0.09
CA HIS A 31 -14.12 -3.20 0.60
C HIS A 31 -14.59 -2.82 2.02
N PRO A 32 -15.32 -1.71 2.20
CA PRO A 32 -15.72 -1.22 3.53
C PRO A 32 -16.64 -2.19 4.27
N ALA A 33 -17.29 -3.11 3.56
CA ALA A 33 -18.05 -4.21 4.14
C ALA A 33 -17.60 -5.52 3.49
N ILE A 34 -17.12 -6.46 4.30
CA ILE A 34 -16.90 -7.84 3.87
C ILE A 34 -18.28 -8.49 3.78
N THR A 35 -18.81 -8.60 2.55
CA THR A 35 -20.17 -9.14 2.32
C THR A 35 -20.18 -10.62 1.95
N SER A 36 -19.03 -11.16 1.56
CA SER A 36 -18.86 -12.55 1.20
C SER A 36 -17.52 -13.11 1.67
N HIS A 37 -17.40 -14.44 1.72
CA HIS A 37 -16.13 -15.11 1.98
C HIS A 37 -15.07 -14.80 0.91
N ALA A 38 -15.51 -14.52 -0.33
CA ALA A 38 -14.62 -14.14 -1.41
C ALA A 38 -14.00 -12.75 -1.18
N ASP A 39 -14.68 -11.86 -0.44
CA ASP A 39 -14.17 -10.53 -0.07
C ASP A 39 -13.22 -10.62 1.14
N ALA A 40 -13.43 -11.59 2.03
CA ALA A 40 -12.64 -11.76 3.25
C ALA A 40 -11.18 -12.16 2.95
N LEU A 41 -10.97 -13.08 2.01
CA LEU A 41 -9.64 -13.57 1.64
C LEU A 41 -8.68 -12.46 1.15
N PRO A 42 -9.04 -11.64 0.15
CA PRO A 42 -8.16 -10.55 -0.30
C PRO A 42 -7.96 -9.50 0.81
N PHE A 43 -8.98 -9.21 1.62
CA PHE A 43 -8.84 -8.29 2.75
C PHE A 43 -7.75 -8.75 3.73
N PHE A 44 -7.83 -9.99 4.22
CA PHE A 44 -6.81 -10.51 5.14
C PHE A 44 -5.44 -10.65 4.46
N ARG A 45 -5.40 -10.98 3.17
CA ARG A 45 -4.15 -11.04 2.41
C ARG A 45 -3.46 -9.68 2.36
N HIS A 46 -4.20 -8.60 2.08
CA HIS A 46 -3.65 -7.25 2.06
C HIS A 46 -3.16 -6.80 3.44
N ILE A 47 -3.84 -7.21 4.52
CA ILE A 47 -3.37 -6.96 5.90
C ILE A 47 -2.04 -7.67 6.16
N VAL A 48 -1.93 -8.96 5.81
CA VAL A 48 -0.68 -9.73 5.99
C VAL A 48 0.45 -9.13 5.17
N ASP A 49 0.19 -8.78 3.90
CA ASP A 49 1.18 -8.13 3.04
C ASP A 49 1.65 -6.78 3.62
N LEU A 50 0.78 -6.05 4.33
CA LEU A 50 1.12 -4.80 5.00
C LEU A 50 2.02 -5.05 6.23
N PHE A 51 1.72 -6.07 7.02
CA PHE A 51 2.57 -6.49 8.14
C PHE A 51 3.96 -6.91 7.66
N ASP A 52 4.04 -7.69 6.59
CA ASP A 52 5.32 -8.10 5.99
C ASP A 52 6.17 -6.89 5.55
N VAL A 53 5.54 -5.80 5.11
CA VAL A 53 6.24 -4.55 4.78
C VAL A 53 6.73 -3.85 6.05
N PHE A 54 5.90 -3.78 7.08
CA PHE A 54 6.27 -3.16 8.36
C PHE A 54 7.37 -3.92 9.13
N GLU A 55 7.48 -5.24 8.96
CA GLU A 55 8.54 -6.02 9.61
C GLU A 55 9.93 -5.82 8.97
N ARG A 56 9.99 -5.41 7.70
CA ARG A 56 11.26 -5.32 6.95
C ARG A 56 12.04 -4.02 7.19
N GLY A 57 11.46 -3.04 7.86
CA GLY A 57 12.13 -1.75 8.13
C GLY A 57 11.33 -0.86 9.06
N ASP A 58 11.96 0.21 9.55
CA ASP A 58 11.31 1.18 10.43
C ASP A 58 10.57 2.24 9.62
N VAL A 59 9.41 1.84 9.07
CA VAL A 59 8.53 2.69 8.26
C VAL A 59 8.11 3.95 9.02
N ARG A 60 7.96 3.89 10.35
CA ARG A 60 7.59 5.05 11.15
C ARG A 60 8.70 6.10 11.14
N THR A 61 9.92 5.70 11.46
CA THR A 61 11.06 6.62 11.50
C THR A 61 11.36 7.20 10.12
N ASP A 62 11.26 6.38 9.08
CA ASP A 62 11.43 6.81 7.69
C ASP A 62 10.38 7.84 7.25
N LEU A 63 9.13 7.67 7.68
CA LEU A 63 8.04 8.61 7.41
C LEU A 63 8.24 9.93 8.15
N MET A 64 8.59 9.88 9.44
CA MET A 64 8.83 11.09 10.23
C MET A 64 9.98 11.91 9.62
N THR A 65 11.05 11.25 9.18
CA THR A 65 12.18 11.91 8.52
C THR A 65 11.79 12.59 7.21
N ASP A 66 10.86 12.02 6.44
CA ASP A 66 10.36 12.64 5.21
C ASP A 66 9.39 13.80 5.48
N LEU A 67 8.62 13.74 6.57
CA LEU A 67 7.69 14.80 6.96
C LEU A 67 8.39 16.03 7.57
N ASP A 68 9.54 15.84 8.20
CA ASP A 68 10.37 16.93 8.75
C ASP A 68 11.20 17.66 7.67
N ARG A 69 11.28 17.11 6.45
CA ARG A 69 11.93 17.73 5.29
C ARG A 69 11.01 18.73 4.59
#